data_AF-X6M1W1-F1
#
_entry.id   AF-X6M1W1-F1
#
_cell.length_a   1.000
_cell.length_b   1.000
_cell.length_c   1.000
_cell.angle_alpha   90.00
_cell.angle_beta   90.00
_cell.angle_gamma   90.00
#
_symmetry.space_group_name_H-M   'P 1'
#
loop_
_entity.id
_entity.type
_entity.pdbx_description
1 polymer ?
#
loop_
_entity_poly.entity_id
_entity_poly.type
_entity_poly.pdbx_seq_one_letter_code
_entity_poly.pdbx_strand_id
1 'polypeptide(L)'
;MYNIHIYITLCVPITLGCYKTGAALAAHCAIDFFDQKAIQPMFVYTYGQPRVGNQQFANYYNSNIKIHYRVTHRKDPVPHVPTEDMGFYHMMEEIFYPKNPNETYIVCSESGEQSNCSDQYLVDLDIYDHLDYMGFDFTTNYLSCKV
;
A
#
# COMPACT_ATOMS: atom_id res chain seq x y z
N MET A 1 29.97 -19.13 -21.27
CA MET A 1 29.30 -18.47 -20.12
C MET A 1 28.56 -17.28 -20.69
N TYR A 2 27.25 -17.41 -20.90
CA TYR A 2 26.45 -16.34 -21.49
C TYR A 2 26.05 -15.37 -20.38
N ASN A 3 26.67 -14.18 -20.39
CA ASN A 3 26.21 -13.03 -19.61
C ASN A 3 24.96 -12.49 -20.28
N ILE A 4 23.81 -12.82 -19.70
CA ILE A 4 22.52 -12.27 -20.10
C ILE A 4 22.39 -10.91 -19.38
N HIS A 5 22.89 -9.85 -20.02
CA HIS A 5 22.53 -8.49 -19.67
C HIS A 5 21.18 -8.17 -20.33
N ILE A 6 20.11 -8.41 -19.59
CA ILE A 6 18.76 -7.97 -19.93
C ILE A 6 18.68 -6.47 -19.59
N TYR A 7 19.09 -5.63 -20.54
CA TYR A 7 18.67 -4.23 -20.55
C TYR A 7 17.27 -4.20 -21.15
N ILE A 8 16.27 -4.56 -20.35
CA ILE A 8 14.88 -4.28 -20.72
C ILE A 8 14.62 -2.81 -20.38
N THR A 9 14.83 -1.95 -21.36
CA THR A 9 14.19 -0.63 -21.39
C THR A 9 12.71 -0.84 -21.69
N LEU A 10 11.93 -1.38 -20.74
CA LEU A 10 10.47 -1.38 -20.82
C LEU A 10 10.01 0.04 -20.51
N CYS A 11 9.72 0.81 -21.56
CA CYS A 11 8.93 2.04 -21.45
C CYS A 11 7.43 1.69 -21.25
N VAL A 12 7.15 0.76 -20.33
CA VAL A 12 5.79 0.36 -19.95
C VAL A 12 5.65 0.70 -18.46
N PRO A 13 4.73 1.59 -18.10
CA PRO A 13 4.46 1.87 -16.69
C PRO A 13 4.03 0.58 -16.00
N ILE A 14 4.84 0.08 -15.05
CA ILE A 14 4.37 -0.95 -14.13
C ILE A 14 3.64 -0.27 -13.00
N THR A 15 2.34 -0.55 -12.93
CA THR A 15 1.47 -0.19 -11.82
C THR A 15 1.24 -1.44 -10.98
N LEU A 16 1.70 -1.44 -9.73
CA LEU A 16 1.40 -2.52 -8.78
C LEU A 16 0.15 -2.12 -7.98
N GLY A 17 -0.96 -2.82 -8.22
CA GLY A 17 -2.24 -2.63 -7.55
C GLY A 17 -2.63 -3.88 -6.77
N CYS A 18 -2.66 -3.83 -5.43
CA CYS A 18 -2.99 -5.01 -4.62
C CYS A 18 -3.79 -4.68 -3.35
N TYR A 19 -4.49 -5.68 -2.84
CA TYR A 19 -5.36 -5.61 -1.66
C TYR A 19 -4.87 -6.57 -0.57
N LYS A 20 -5.17 -6.29 0.71
CA LYS A 20 -4.87 -7.20 1.84
C LYS A 20 -3.37 -7.52 1.95
N THR A 21 -3.04 -8.81 2.09
CA THR A 21 -1.68 -9.34 2.11
C THR A 21 -0.97 -9.16 0.76
N GLY A 22 -1.72 -9.11 -0.35
CA GLY A 22 -1.15 -8.78 -1.65
C GLY A 22 -0.57 -7.37 -1.68
N ALA A 23 -1.15 -6.43 -0.92
CA ALA A 23 -0.62 -5.08 -0.80
C ALA A 23 0.77 -5.06 -0.12
N ALA A 24 0.96 -5.87 0.93
CA ALA A 24 2.27 -6.01 1.55
C ALA A 24 3.32 -6.59 0.59
N LEU A 25 2.92 -7.61 -0.17
CA LEU A 25 3.78 -8.21 -1.19
C LEU A 25 4.14 -7.20 -2.28
N ALA A 26 3.17 -6.40 -2.74
CA ALA A 26 3.41 -5.37 -3.74
C ALA A 26 4.45 -4.35 -3.29
N ALA A 27 4.43 -3.93 -2.03
CA ALA A 27 5.46 -3.05 -1.47
C ALA A 27 6.84 -3.73 -1.52
N HIS A 28 6.99 -4.97 -1.06
CA HIS A 28 8.27 -5.67 -1.16
C HIS A 28 8.74 -5.88 -2.60
N CYS A 29 7.84 -6.24 -3.52
CA CYS A 29 8.16 -6.40 -4.94
C CYS A 29 8.64 -5.08 -5.56
N ALA A 30 8.04 -3.95 -5.20
CA ALA A 30 8.45 -2.65 -5.73
C ALA A 30 9.92 -2.34 -5.39
N ILE A 31 10.33 -2.59 -4.15
CA ILE A 31 11.72 -2.40 -3.72
C ILE A 31 12.66 -3.43 -4.31
N ASP A 32 12.25 -4.70 -4.38
CA ASP A 32 13.08 -5.74 -5.00
C ASP A 32 13.37 -5.43 -6.48
N PHE A 33 12.36 -4.96 -7.23
CA PHE A 33 12.57 -4.51 -8.61
C PHE A 33 13.48 -3.29 -8.72
N PHE A 34 13.34 -2.34 -7.80
CA PHE A 34 14.21 -1.17 -7.71
C PHE A 34 15.67 -1.58 -7.48
N ASP A 35 15.92 -2.43 -6.47
CA ASP A 35 17.26 -2.85 -6.03
C ASP A 35 17.96 -3.70 -7.09
N GLN A 36 17.22 -4.60 -7.75
CA GLN A 36 17.76 -5.41 -8.85
C GLN A 36 18.08 -4.58 -10.10
N LYS A 37 17.71 -3.29 -10.13
CA LYS A 37 17.78 -2.41 -11.32
C LYS A 37 17.09 -3.03 -12.53
N ALA A 38 16.16 -3.94 -12.28
CA ALA A 38 15.46 -4.66 -13.33
C ALA A 38 14.42 -3.73 -13.96
N ILE A 39 13.58 -3.13 -13.11
CA ILE A 39 12.50 -2.23 -13.52
C ILE A 39 12.23 -1.22 -12.39
N GLN A 40 12.03 0.05 -12.73
CA GLN A 40 11.57 1.06 -11.79
C GLN A 40 10.04 1.12 -11.87
N PRO A 41 9.29 0.71 -10.83
CA PRO A 41 7.84 0.83 -10.84
C PRO A 41 7.46 2.30 -10.96
N MET A 42 6.58 2.63 -11.91
CA MET A 42 6.16 4.01 -12.13
C MET A 42 5.16 4.43 -11.06
N PHE A 43 4.30 3.49 -10.63
CA PHE A 43 3.30 3.73 -9.61
C PHE A 43 3.07 2.48 -8.74
N VAL A 44 2.92 2.67 -7.44
CA VAL A 44 2.46 1.63 -6.51
C VAL A 44 1.20 2.10 -5.80
N TYR A 45 0.11 1.36 -5.92
CA TYR A 45 -1.15 1.65 -5.26
C TYR A 45 -1.59 0.44 -4.45
N THR A 46 -1.82 0.63 -3.16
CA THR A 46 -2.23 -0.45 -2.29
C THR A 46 -3.51 -0.12 -1.54
N TYR A 47 -4.33 -1.13 -1.27
CA TYR A 47 -5.60 -0.98 -0.54
C TYR A 47 -5.55 -1.80 0.74
N GLY A 48 -5.74 -1.14 1.88
CA GLY A 48 -5.68 -1.79 3.21
C GLY A 48 -4.35 -2.47 3.46
N GLN A 49 -3.23 -1.84 3.06
CA GLN A 49 -1.91 -2.41 3.21
C GLN A 49 -1.52 -2.52 4.70
N PRO A 50 -1.15 -3.70 5.22
CA PRO A 50 -0.60 -3.82 6.55
C PRO A 50 0.81 -3.21 6.63
N ARG A 51 1.34 -3.02 7.84
CA ARG A 51 2.74 -2.59 8.00
C ARG A 51 3.67 -3.72 7.52
N VAL A 52 4.78 -3.36 6.87
CA VAL A 52 5.66 -4.33 6.18
C VAL A 52 7.13 -4.26 6.59
N GLY A 53 7.52 -3.25 7.36
CA GLY A 53 8.89 -3.10 7.79
C GLY A 53 9.01 -2.11 8.95
N ASN A 54 10.24 -1.91 9.40
CA ASN A 54 10.55 -0.92 10.43
C ASN A 54 10.69 0.50 9.82
N GLN A 55 10.98 1.49 10.68
CA GLN A 55 11.18 2.87 10.23
C GLN A 55 12.28 3.02 9.18
N GLN A 56 13.34 2.20 9.26
CA GLN A 56 14.44 2.25 8.29
C GLN A 56 13.97 1.79 6.91
N PHE A 57 13.17 0.72 6.86
CA PHE A 57 12.52 0.26 5.64
C PHE A 57 11.58 1.33 5.08
N ALA A 58 10.74 1.93 5.93
CA ALA A 58 9.82 2.99 5.50
C ALA A 58 10.56 4.19 4.88
N ASN A 59 11.63 4.66 5.53
CA ASN A 59 12.46 5.75 5.03
C ASN A 59 13.19 5.38 3.73
N TYR A 60 13.70 4.15 3.63
CA TYR A 60 14.34 3.63 2.43
C TYR A 60 13.35 3.59 1.26
N TYR A 61 12.14 3.09 1.51
CA TYR A 61 11.09 3.00 0.51
C TYR A 61 10.70 4.38 0.00
N ASN A 62 10.41 5.32 0.89
CA ASN A 62 10.04 6.71 0.55
C ASN A 62 11.12 7.42 -0.29
N SER A 63 12.39 7.06 -0.09
CA SER A 63 13.51 7.66 -0.82
C SER A 63 13.65 7.13 -2.25
N ASN A 64 13.29 5.86 -2.47
CA ASN A 64 13.59 5.11 -3.69
C ASN A 64 12.37 4.93 -4.60
N ILE A 65 11.20 4.62 -4.04
CA ILE A 65 9.94 4.54 -4.79
C ILE A 65 9.34 5.95 -4.81
N LYS A 66 9.17 6.51 -6.01
CA LYS A 66 8.82 7.93 -6.18
C LYS A 66 7.34 8.21 -6.09
N ILE A 67 6.51 7.28 -6.56
CA ILE A 67 5.07 7.45 -6.60
C ILE A 67 4.42 6.21 -6.03
N HIS A 68 3.98 6.33 -4.79
CA HIS A 68 3.33 5.25 -4.07
C HIS A 68 2.28 5.80 -3.10
N TYR A 69 1.13 5.13 -3.08
CA TYR A 69 0.00 5.51 -2.25
C TYR A 69 -0.60 4.29 -1.58
N ARG A 70 -0.81 4.39 -0.27
CA ARG A 70 -1.64 3.46 0.49
C ARG A 70 -3.02 4.06 0.68
N VAL A 71 -4.04 3.37 0.21
CA VAL A 71 -5.44 3.72 0.44
C VAL A 71 -5.94 3.00 1.68
N THR A 72 -6.49 3.75 2.63
CA THR A 72 -7.08 3.25 3.87
C THR A 72 -8.53 3.71 3.98
N HIS A 73 -9.36 2.92 4.66
CA HIS A 73 -10.78 3.21 4.80
C HIS A 73 -11.23 3.06 6.25
N ARG A 74 -11.67 4.18 6.82
CA ARG A 74 -12.32 4.30 8.12
C ARG A 74 -11.59 3.50 9.21
N LYS A 75 -12.20 2.44 9.74
CA LYS A 75 -11.69 1.65 10.87
C LYS A 75 -11.16 0.29 10.43
N ASP A 76 -10.70 0.19 9.18
CA ASP A 76 -10.05 -0.99 8.64
C ASP A 76 -8.92 -1.48 9.57
N PRO A 77 -8.99 -2.71 10.12
CA PRO A 77 -7.98 -3.23 11.03
C PRO A 77 -6.64 -3.58 10.37
N VAL A 78 -6.60 -3.81 9.05
CA VAL A 78 -5.43 -4.40 8.39
C VAL A 78 -4.23 -3.44 8.37
N PRO A 79 -4.37 -2.13 8.09
CA PRO A 79 -3.27 -1.18 8.24
C PRO A 79 -2.65 -1.14 9.63
N HIS A 80 -3.37 -1.52 10.69
CA HIS A 80 -2.87 -1.46 12.06
C HIS A 80 -2.03 -2.67 12.48
N VAL A 81 -1.83 -3.65 11.59
CA VAL A 81 -1.04 -4.85 11.88
C VAL A 81 0.16 -5.00 10.92
N PRO A 82 1.32 -5.49 11.39
CA PRO A 82 1.74 -5.55 12.80
C PRO A 82 1.72 -4.16 13.47
N THR A 83 1.73 -4.12 14.80
CA THR A 83 1.60 -2.85 15.55
C THR A 83 2.91 -2.07 15.59
N GLU A 84 2.84 -0.75 15.84
CA GLU A 84 4.02 0.10 16.04
C GLU A 84 4.84 -0.32 17.26
N ASP A 85 4.19 -0.83 18.31
CA ASP A 85 4.86 -1.40 19.49
C ASP A 85 5.78 -2.58 19.13
N MET A 86 5.51 -3.26 18.01
CA MET A 86 6.38 -4.31 17.46
C MET A 86 7.51 -3.76 16.59
N GLY A 87 7.62 -2.43 16.45
CA GLY A 87 8.63 -1.73 15.66
C GLY A 87 8.32 -1.66 14.17
N PHE A 88 7.06 -1.83 13.77
CA PHE A 88 6.62 -1.74 12.39
C PHE A 88 6.04 -0.37 12.08
N TYR A 89 6.41 0.17 10.93
CA TYR A 89 6.01 1.51 10.50
C TYR A 89 5.63 1.50 9.02
N HIS A 90 4.66 2.35 8.71
CA HIS A 90 4.18 2.60 7.39
C HIS A 90 5.08 3.54 6.60
N MET A 91 4.99 3.39 5.29
CA MET A 91 5.53 4.35 4.33
C MET A 91 4.49 5.44 4.09
N MET A 92 4.96 6.60 3.64
CA MET A 92 4.10 7.61 3.02
C MET A 92 3.71 7.12 1.61
N GLU A 93 2.80 7.72 0.85
CA GLU A 93 1.73 8.62 1.28
C GLU A 93 0.45 7.81 1.56
N GLU A 94 -0.35 8.26 2.53
CA GLU A 94 -1.65 7.67 2.83
C GLU A 94 -2.80 8.51 2.24
N ILE A 95 -3.71 7.84 1.53
CA ILE A 95 -4.99 8.38 1.09
C ILE A 95 -6.07 7.76 1.96
N PHE A 96 -6.58 8.53 2.91
CA PHE A 96 -7.50 8.05 3.93
C PHE A 96 -8.94 8.49 3.64
N TYR A 97 -9.86 7.52 3.61
CA TYR A 97 -11.30 7.74 3.51
C TYR A 97 -11.95 7.63 4.91
N PRO A 98 -12.31 8.74 5.58
CA PRO A 98 -12.79 8.73 6.96
C PRO A 98 -14.23 8.25 7.14
N LYS A 99 -15.04 8.24 6.07
CA LYS A 99 -16.47 7.92 6.11
C LYS A 99 -16.82 6.85 5.10
N ASN A 100 -17.42 7.24 3.98
CA ASN A 100 -17.72 6.34 2.88
C ASN A 100 -16.51 6.27 1.94
N PRO A 101 -16.26 5.11 1.34
CA PRO A 101 -15.06 4.89 0.55
C PRO A 101 -15.03 5.65 -0.79
N ASN A 102 -16.13 6.32 -1.16
CA ASN A 102 -16.33 6.99 -2.45
C ASN A 102 -16.51 8.50 -2.30
N GLU A 103 -16.37 9.01 -1.08
CA GLU A 103 -16.59 10.41 -0.75
C GLU A 103 -15.24 11.17 -0.66
N THR A 104 -15.17 12.15 0.24
CA THR A 104 -13.98 12.96 0.50
C THR A 104 -12.89 12.12 1.15
N TYR A 105 -11.64 12.31 0.69
CA TYR A 105 -10.45 11.73 1.28
C TYR A 105 -9.55 12.80 1.91
N ILE A 106 -8.66 12.35 2.79
CA ILE A 106 -7.59 13.14 3.40
C ILE A 106 -6.27 12.55 2.92
N VAL A 107 -5.32 13.40 2.56
CA VAL A 107 -3.96 12.97 2.19
C VAL A 107 -3.03 13.22 3.37
N CYS A 108 -2.32 12.16 3.77
CA CYS A 108 -1.35 12.16 4.86
C CYS A 108 0.04 11.79 4.32
N SER A 109 0.92 12.79 4.25
CA SER A 109 2.22 12.72 3.59
C SER A 109 3.40 13.11 4.49
N GLU A 110 3.26 13.13 5.82
CA GLU A 110 4.35 13.58 6.72
C GLU A 110 5.17 12.44 7.34
N SER A 111 4.51 11.42 7.89
CA SER A 111 5.19 10.32 8.62
C SER A 111 4.82 8.92 8.15
N GLY A 112 3.65 8.77 7.50
CA GLY A 112 3.04 7.47 7.21
C GLY A 112 2.19 6.91 8.36
N GLU A 113 2.24 7.51 9.55
CA GLU A 113 1.53 7.14 10.79
C GLU A 113 0.93 8.40 11.42
N GLN A 114 0.08 9.13 10.68
CA GLN A 114 -0.46 10.39 11.16
C GLN A 114 -1.79 10.18 11.88
N SER A 115 -1.89 10.70 13.11
CA SER A 115 -3.07 10.56 13.97
C SER A 115 -4.32 11.31 13.50
N ASN A 116 -4.25 12.04 12.39
CA ASN A 116 -5.40 12.63 11.71
C ASN A 116 -5.94 11.74 10.55
N CYS A 117 -5.23 10.66 10.22
CA CYS A 117 -5.60 9.64 9.23
C CYS A 117 -5.99 8.32 9.91
N SER A 118 -5.79 7.16 9.27
CA SER A 118 -6.24 5.87 9.83
C SER A 118 -5.71 5.60 11.22
N ASP A 119 -4.48 6.02 11.53
CA ASP A 119 -3.81 5.81 12.82
C ASP A 119 -4.53 6.42 14.03
N GLN A 120 -5.55 7.26 13.82
CA GLN A 120 -6.44 7.71 14.88
C GLN A 120 -7.25 6.57 15.55
N TYR A 121 -7.39 5.41 14.90
CA TYR A 121 -8.16 4.28 15.40
C TYR A 121 -7.25 3.16 15.90
N LEU A 122 -7.23 2.94 17.22
CA LEU A 122 -6.35 1.92 17.84
C LEU A 122 -7.09 0.69 18.41
N VAL A 123 -8.39 0.81 18.71
CA VAL A 123 -9.14 -0.20 19.50
C VAL A 123 -10.50 -0.56 18.94
N ASP A 124 -11.16 0.36 18.24
CA ASP A 124 -12.52 0.19 17.70
C ASP A 124 -12.44 0.01 16.18
N LEU A 125 -11.92 -1.15 15.77
CA LEU A 125 -11.66 -1.51 14.37
C LEU A 125 -12.78 -2.38 13.80
N ASP A 126 -13.08 -2.23 12.52
CA ASP A 126 -14.16 -2.94 11.82
C ASP A 126 -13.65 -3.60 10.53
N ILE A 127 -13.72 -4.94 10.49
CA ILE A 127 -13.32 -5.71 9.30
C ILE A 127 -14.21 -5.44 8.08
N TYR A 128 -15.42 -4.93 8.27
CA TYR A 128 -16.29 -4.55 7.14
C TYR A 128 -15.76 -3.32 6.40
N ASP A 129 -15.14 -2.37 7.11
CA ASP A 129 -14.52 -1.20 6.48
C ASP A 129 -13.32 -1.61 5.59
N HIS A 130 -12.71 -2.76 5.86
CA HIS A 130 -11.66 -3.33 5.02
C HIS A 130 -12.16 -3.95 3.71
N LEU A 131 -13.47 -4.12 3.50
CA LEU A 131 -14.01 -4.82 2.32
C LEU A 131 -14.35 -3.90 1.16
N ASP A 132 -14.36 -2.58 1.37
CA ASP A 132 -14.80 -1.59 0.38
C ASP A 132 -13.82 -0.43 0.28
N TYR A 133 -13.37 -0.13 -0.93
CA TYR A 133 -12.54 1.03 -1.25
C TYR A 133 -13.00 1.65 -2.57
N MET A 134 -13.16 2.98 -2.61
CA MET A 134 -13.55 3.71 -3.81
C MET A 134 -14.83 3.18 -4.49
N GLY A 135 -15.69 2.50 -3.75
CA GLY A 135 -16.98 1.98 -4.22
C GLY A 135 -16.87 0.61 -4.83
N PHE A 136 -15.71 0.01 -4.68
CA PHE A 136 -15.44 -1.35 -5.08
C PHE A 136 -15.46 -2.24 -3.84
N ASP A 137 -16.55 -2.97 -3.69
CA ASP A 137 -16.69 -4.00 -2.67
C ASP A 137 -15.97 -5.28 -3.14
N PHE A 138 -14.86 -5.59 -2.47
CA PHE A 138 -14.03 -6.76 -2.73
C PHE A 138 -14.73 -8.09 -2.37
N THR A 139 -15.83 -8.07 -1.61
CA THR A 139 -16.60 -9.26 -1.23
C THR A 139 -17.55 -9.67 -2.35
N THR A 140 -18.38 -8.73 -2.82
CA THR A 140 -19.38 -9.00 -3.85
C THR A 140 -18.76 -9.13 -5.22
N ASN A 141 -17.69 -8.39 -5.50
CA ASN A 141 -17.03 -8.41 -6.81
C ASN A 141 -15.99 -9.53 -6.96
N TYR A 142 -15.57 -10.21 -5.89
CA TYR A 142 -14.63 -11.35 -5.98
C TYR A 142 -15.09 -12.45 -6.96
N LEU A 143 -16.40 -12.73 -6.98
CA LEU A 143 -17.00 -13.74 -7.85
C LEU A 143 -17.44 -13.17 -9.22
N SER A 144 -17.27 -11.88 -9.44
CA SER A 144 -17.63 -11.22 -10.71
C SER A 144 -16.53 -11.34 -11.77
N CYS A 145 -15.35 -11.83 -11.39
CA CYS A 145 -14.23 -12.09 -12.29
C CYS A 145 -14.64 -13.10 -13.38
N LYS A 146 -14.72 -12.62 -14.63
CA LYS A 146 -14.84 -13.48 -15.81
C LYS A 146 -13.44 -13.87 -16.26
N VAL A 147 -13.20 -15.17 -16.38
CA VAL A 147 -11.97 -15.75 -16.98
C VAL A 147 -12.04 -15.65 -18.49
#